data_AF-A0A078LCK6-F1
#
_entry.id   AF-A0A078LCK6-F1
#
_cell.length_a   1.000
_cell.length_b   1.000
_cell.length_c   1.000
_cell.angle_alpha   90.00
_cell.angle_beta   90.00
_cell.angle_gamma   90.00
#
_symmetry.space_group_name_H-M   'P 1'
#
loop_
_entity.id
_entity.type
_entity.pdbx_description
1 polymer ?
#
loop_
_entity_poly.entity_id
_entity_poly.type
_entity_poly.pdbx_seq_one_letter_code
_entity_poly.pdbx_strand_id
1 'polypeptide(L)' 'MSSIEKLADDAMFSSIEGFASLVVDSIEFELGRELTEEEHQRVYLYVEGTINNATSKGGAA' A
#
# COMPACT_ATOMS: atom_id res chain seq x y z
N MET A 1 -9.25 -21.81 7.07
CA MET A 1 -9.36 -20.62 6.21
C MET A 1 -10.22 -21.00 5.02
N SER A 2 -11.33 -20.30 4.83
CA SER A 2 -12.25 -20.53 3.71
C SER A 2 -11.62 -20.03 2.40
N SER A 3 -12.13 -20.50 1.26
CA SER A 3 -11.68 -20.02 -0.06
C SER A 3 -11.88 -18.51 -0.25
N ILE A 4 -12.86 -17.90 0.42
CA ILE A 4 -13.13 -16.45 0.36
C ILE A 4 -12.08 -15.66 1.13
N GLU A 5 -11.67 -16.12 2.32
CA GLU A 5 -10.66 -15.42 3.13
C GLU A 5 -9.31 -15.36 2.40
N LYS A 6 -8.92 -16.45 1.72
CA LYS A 6 -7.72 -16.43 0.89
C LYS A 6 -7.82 -15.45 -0.30
N LEU A 7 -8.97 -15.43 -0.97
CA LEU A 7 -9.21 -14.46 -2.06
C LEU A 7 -9.20 -13.03 -1.56
N ALA A 8 -9.69 -12.78 -0.34
CA ALA A 8 -9.64 -11.48 0.29
C ALA A 8 -8.19 -11.07 0.60
N ASP A 9 -7.37 -11.97 1.13
CA ASP A 9 -5.94 -11.70 1.39
C ASP A 9 -5.19 -11.35 0.10
N ASP A 10 -5.36 -12.15 -0.95
CA ASP A 10 -4.73 -11.90 -2.25
C ASP A 10 -5.22 -10.56 -2.83
N ALA A 11 -6.51 -10.25 -2.74
CA ALA A 11 -7.08 -9.00 -3.22
C ALA A 11 -6.60 -7.78 -2.41
N MET A 12 -6.44 -7.92 -1.09
CA MET A 12 -5.88 -6.87 -0.24
C MET A 12 -4.43 -6.57 -0.62
N PHE A 13 -3.62 -7.60 -0.86
CA PHE A 13 -2.22 -7.43 -1.28
C PHE A 13 -2.13 -6.67 -2.62
N SER A 14 -2.87 -7.09 -3.65
CA SER A 14 -2.92 -6.37 -4.92
C SER A 14 -3.47 -4.94 -4.78
N SER A 15 -4.38 -4.71 -3.84
CA SER A 15 -4.92 -3.37 -3.57
C SER A 15 -3.88 -2.45 -2.91
N ILE A 16 -2.96 -2.98 -2.11
CA ILE A 16 -1.84 -2.21 -1.53
C ILE A 16 -0.92 -1.71 -2.64
N GLU A 17 -0.55 -2.58 -3.59
CA GLU A 17 0.28 -2.18 -4.73
C GLU A 17 -0.39 -1.07 -5.54
N GLY A 18 -1.66 -1.25 -5.92
CA GLY A 18 -2.40 -0.22 -6.66
C GLY A 18 -2.57 1.09 -5.89
N PHE A 19 -2.82 1.02 -4.58
CA PHE A 19 -2.91 2.20 -3.75
C PHE A 19 -1.56 2.92 -3.60
N ALA A 20 -0.45 2.18 -3.46
CA ALA A 20 0.89 2.76 -3.41
C ALA A 20 1.22 3.53 -4.70
N SER A 21 0.83 3.01 -5.88
CA SER A 21 0.98 3.74 -7.14
C SER A 21 0.21 5.07 -7.15
N LEU A 22 -1.05 5.09 -6.69
CA LEU A 22 -1.84 6.33 -6.59
C LEU A 22 -1.21 7.36 -5.63
N VAL A 23 -0.59 6.89 -4.54
CA VAL A 23 0.16 7.74 -3.61
C VAL A 23 1.39 8.32 -4.30
N VAL A 24 2.13 7.53 -5.08
CA VAL A 24 3.27 8.04 -5.85
C VAL A 24 2.83 9.09 -6.86
N ASP A 25 1.78 8.83 -7.65
CA ASP A 25 1.26 9.79 -8.64
C ASP A 25 0.94 11.14 -7.98
N SER A 26 0.34 11.11 -6.79
CA SER A 26 0.01 12.30 -6.01
C SER A 26 1.25 13.06 -5.53
N ILE A 27 2.30 12.33 -5.11
CA ILE A 27 3.56 12.93 -4.66
C ILE A 27 4.30 13.56 -5.85
N GLU A 28 4.38 12.87 -6.98
CA GLU A 28 5.05 13.38 -8.19
C GLU A 28 4.35 14.61 -8.74
N PHE A 29 3.02 14.63 -8.70
CA PHE A 29 2.22 15.81 -9.03
C PHE A 29 2.59 17.02 -8.17
N GLU A 30 2.65 16.86 -6.85
CA GLU A 30 2.99 17.94 -5.91
C GLU A 30 4.47 18.38 -6.02
N LEU A 31 5.39 17.45 -6.27
CA LEU A 31 6.82 17.75 -6.43
C LEU A 31 7.15 18.38 -7.79
N GLY A 32 6.28 18.20 -8.79
CA GLY A 32 6.54 18.62 -10.17
C GLY A 32 7.67 17.85 -10.84
N ARG A 33 7.98 16.64 -10.35
CA ARG A 33 8.98 15.72 -10.91
C ARG A 33 8.64 14.27 -10.58
N GLU A 34 9.18 13.36 -11.38
CA GLU A 34 9.16 11.92 -11.09
C GLU A 34 10.06 11.59 -9.88
N LEU A 35 9.66 10.59 -9.12
CA LEU A 35 10.45 9.98 -8.05
C LEU A 35 11.50 9.04 -8.65
N THR A 36 12.65 8.91 -7.97
CA THR A 36 13.63 7.87 -8.33
C THR A 36 13.11 6.48 -7.94
N GLU A 37 13.70 5.42 -8.49
CA GLU A 37 13.35 4.04 -8.12
C GLU A 37 13.47 3.80 -6.60
N GLU A 38 14.48 4.38 -5.95
CA GLU A 38 14.65 4.30 -4.50
C GLU A 38 13.56 5.05 -3.73
N GLU A 39 13.10 6.19 -4.26
CA GLU A 39 11.99 6.95 -3.68
C GLU A 39 10.66 6.21 -3.85
N HIS A 40 10.39 5.63 -5.03
CA HIS A 40 9.26 4.73 -5.28
C HIS A 40 9.23 3.58 -4.27
N GLN A 41 10.36 2.89 -4.09
CA GLN A 41 10.47 1.78 -3.15
C GLN A 41 10.19 2.23 -1.70
N ARG A 42 10.66 3.41 -1.30
CA ARG A 42 10.39 3.96 0.03
C ARG A 42 8.91 4.28 0.23
N VAL A 43 8.24 4.86 -0.77
CA VAL A 43 6.80 5.13 -0.71
C VAL A 43 6.03 3.82 -0.59
N TYR A 44 6.36 2.81 -1.39
CA TYR A 44 5.73 1.49 -1.29
C TYR A 44 5.83 0.90 0.12
N LEU A 45 7.05 0.80 0.67
CA LEU A 45 7.29 0.25 2.01
C LEU A 45 6.58 1.04 3.10
N TYR A 46 6.49 2.37 2.94
CA TYR A 46 5.76 3.22 3.88
C TYR A 46 4.25 2.97 3.84
N VAL A 47 3.67 2.83 2.65
CA VAL A 47 2.24 2.55 2.46
C VAL A 47 1.89 1.16 3.00
N GLU A 48 2.64 0.13 2.60
CA GLU A 48 2.46 -1.25 3.07
C GLU A 48 2.56 -1.34 4.60
N GLY A 49 3.61 -0.75 5.18
CA GLY A 49 3.81 -0.72 6.64
C GLY A 49 2.69 -0.01 7.38
N THR A 50 2.19 1.11 6.84
CA THR A 50 1.08 1.87 7.43
C THR A 50 -0.22 1.07 7.42
N ILE A 51 -0.56 0.45 6.29
CA ILE A 51 -1.77 -0.37 6.14
C ILE A 51 -1.70 -1.60 7.05
N ASN A 52 -0.60 -2.35 7.03
CA ASN A 52 -0.42 -3.54 7.86
C ASN A 52 -0.48 -3.23 9.35
N ASN A 53 0.05 -2.08 9.78
CA ASN A 53 -0.04 -1.63 11.17
C ASN A 53 -1.49 -1.26 11.55
N ALA A 54 -2.23 -0.61 10.65
CA ALA A 54 -3.62 -0.25 10.89
C ALA A 54 -4.53 -1.50 10.99
N THR A 55 -4.31 -2.49 10.13
CA THR A 55 -5.07 -3.75 10.15
C THR A 55 -4.70 -4.62 11.35
N SER A 56 -3.42 -4.65 11.75
CA SER A 56 -2.96 -5.37 12.95
C SER A 56 -3.51 -4.77 14.25
N LYS A 57 -3.65 -3.44 14.32
CA LYS A 57 -4.22 -2.75 15.50
C LYS A 57 -5.75 -2.74 15.54
N GLY A 58 -6.42 -3.03 14.43
CA GLY A 58 -7.88 -3.13 14.32
C GLY A 58 -8.48 -4.43 14.89
N GLY A 59 -7.67 -5.39 15.34
CA GLY A 59 -8.12 -6.65 15.95
C GLY A 59 -8.43 -6.60 17.44
N ALA A 60 -8.46 -5.40 18.05
CA ALA A 60 -8.75 -5.19 19.47
C ALA A 60 -9.95 -4.24 19.69
N ALA A 61 -11.02 -4.45 18.93
CA ALA A 61 -12.31 -3.80 19.15
C ALA A 61 -13.39 -4.85 19.45
#